data_AF-A0A8J5KKA6-F1
#
_entry.id   AF-A0A8J5KKA6-F1
#
_cell.length_a   1.000
_cell.length_b   1.000
_cell.length_c   1.000
_cell.angle_alpha   90.00
_cell.angle_beta   90.00
_cell.angle_gamma   90.00
#
_symmetry.space_group_name_H-M   'P 1'
#
loop_
_entity.id
_entity.type
_entity.pdbx_description
1 polymer ?
#
loop_
_entity_poly.entity_id
_entity_poly.type
_entity_poly.pdbx_seq_one_letter_code
_entity_poly.pdbx_strand_id
1 'polypeptide(L)'
;MYLKFAPLKTNKTGISGTLFITNFKVSFVTSLPVDSKESELHDRSLQNHFLGVHDVCLSEVDSVNQFFEGSTKKKRLYHNAPLPSRLSGLQLVLKNLRIINFSFKFTPAGEDLRVAQALLHHAFPPTIDHLFLSCGHPPPPPGIPDFCMAQDWEREIQRTRCPNWRVSKHNEFFNLCSSLPAVVVVPRDLLDAQLEQAAQHFQGTRPPVWCWGSLAGAALVRMAQISPSITDKQQENRMMGLVHRCHPKKLQPFIMDLDQILPSLKDIQISYMKLRELHTPDDPTQFWEQDRHYYSRWESSRWLSHVSKCLEGAKKAANAMLHHNSSVILQESEGRDLSAVISSLVQLILDPQVRTIRGFHCLIQKEWVALGHPFSTRLGHTRNQVEEQSPVWLLFLDCVYQVSVQHYAALEFTSEYLVALWHSAHCSLHSSFMFNSINAKYTAANRKAKVILRN
;
A
#
# COMPACT_ATOMS: atom_id res chain seq x y z
N MET A 1 -1.68 1.52 -36.99
CA MET A 1 -0.99 0.31 -36.49
C MET A 1 0.14 0.78 -35.57
N TYR A 2 0.24 0.23 -34.37
CA TYR A 2 1.18 0.64 -33.32
C TYR A 2 2.33 -0.36 -33.24
N LEU A 3 3.54 0.09 -32.88
CA LEU A 3 4.68 -0.79 -32.63
C LEU A 3 4.97 -0.88 -31.13
N LYS A 4 5.00 -2.09 -30.54
CA LYS A 4 5.53 -2.33 -29.19
C LYS A 4 7.01 -2.69 -29.29
N PHE A 5 7.88 -2.00 -28.54
CA PHE A 5 9.29 -2.34 -28.45
C PHE A 5 9.61 -3.07 -27.14
N ALA A 6 10.55 -4.02 -27.21
CA ALA A 6 11.13 -4.63 -26.02
C ALA A 6 11.98 -3.58 -25.25
N PRO A 7 12.02 -3.64 -23.91
CA PRO A 7 12.95 -2.83 -23.12
C PRO A 7 14.39 -3.06 -23.60
N LEU A 8 15.17 -1.97 -23.71
CA LEU A 8 16.61 -2.01 -24.01
C LEU A 8 17.03 -2.64 -25.35
N LYS A 9 16.12 -2.98 -26.26
CA LYS A 9 16.48 -3.27 -27.65
C LYS A 9 16.51 -1.98 -28.45
N THR A 10 17.54 -1.82 -29.29
CA THR A 10 17.56 -0.76 -30.32
C THR A 10 16.24 -0.79 -31.09
N ASN A 11 15.72 0.37 -31.49
CA ASN A 11 14.42 0.61 -32.14
C ASN A 11 14.18 -0.11 -33.49
N LYS A 12 14.80 -1.28 -33.73
CA LYS A 12 14.85 -2.01 -35.00
C LYS A 12 13.97 -3.27 -35.04
N THR A 13 13.50 -3.79 -33.90
CA THR A 13 12.56 -4.93 -33.85
C THR A 13 11.37 -4.60 -32.96
N GLY A 14 10.21 -4.34 -33.55
CA GLY A 14 8.96 -4.07 -32.83
C GLY A 14 7.83 -4.93 -33.35
N ILE A 15 6.90 -5.28 -32.45
CA ILE A 15 5.70 -6.04 -32.79
C ILE A 15 4.65 -5.04 -33.26
N SER A 16 4.04 -5.27 -34.43
CA SER A 16 2.95 -4.44 -34.94
C SER A 16 1.60 -4.90 -34.41
N GLY A 17 0.72 -3.98 -34.01
CA GLY A 17 -0.58 -4.30 -33.47
C GLY A 17 -1.53 -3.10 -33.32
N THR A 18 -2.60 -3.32 -32.56
CA THR A 18 -3.63 -2.33 -32.22
C THR A 18 -3.60 -2.07 -30.72
N LEU A 19 -3.55 -0.79 -30.33
CA LEU A 19 -3.54 -0.35 -28.95
C LEU A 19 -4.95 0.07 -28.55
N PHE A 20 -5.49 -0.56 -27.51
CA PHE A 20 -6.78 -0.24 -26.93
C PHE A 20 -6.60 0.33 -25.53
N ILE A 21 -7.36 1.38 -25.23
CA ILE A 21 -7.44 1.95 -23.88
C ILE A 21 -8.88 1.83 -23.43
N THR A 22 -9.07 1.11 -22.34
CA THR A 22 -10.38 0.98 -21.66
C THR A 22 -10.37 1.84 -20.40
N ASN A 23 -11.40 1.73 -19.57
CA ASN A 23 -11.41 2.31 -18.22
C ASN A 23 -10.67 1.43 -17.19
N PHE A 24 -10.17 0.24 -17.57
CA PHE A 24 -9.47 -0.70 -16.68
C PHE A 24 -8.00 -0.89 -17.06
N LYS A 25 -7.74 -1.16 -18.33
CA LYS A 25 -6.42 -1.55 -18.84
C LYS A 25 -6.08 -0.92 -20.18
N VAL A 26 -4.78 -0.86 -20.45
CA VAL A 26 -4.20 -0.73 -21.78
C VAL A 26 -3.97 -2.12 -22.33
N SER A 27 -4.44 -2.40 -23.54
CA SER A 27 -4.27 -3.69 -24.21
C SER A 27 -3.63 -3.50 -25.58
N PHE A 28 -2.54 -4.23 -25.84
CA PHE A 28 -1.89 -4.24 -27.14
C PHE A 28 -2.12 -5.58 -27.84
N VAL A 29 -2.91 -5.58 -28.90
CA VAL A 29 -3.30 -6.78 -29.63
C VAL A 29 -2.50 -6.87 -30.92
N THR A 30 -1.79 -7.97 -31.13
CA THR A 30 -1.03 -8.23 -32.35
C THR A 30 -1.53 -9.51 -33.03
N SER A 31 -1.33 -9.60 -34.35
CA SER A 31 -1.57 -10.82 -35.12
C SER A 31 -0.42 -11.83 -35.00
N LEU A 32 0.73 -11.42 -34.44
CA LEU A 32 1.87 -12.30 -34.21
C LEU A 32 1.62 -13.15 -32.96
N PRO A 33 2.04 -14.42 -32.96
CA PRO A 33 1.98 -15.23 -31.76
C PRO A 33 2.88 -14.63 -30.67
N VAL A 34 2.49 -14.82 -29.41
CA VAL A 34 3.33 -14.45 -28.27
C VAL A 34 4.60 -15.28 -28.30
N ASP A 35 5.75 -14.63 -28.22
CA ASP A 35 7.05 -15.29 -28.13
C ASP A 35 7.12 -16.14 -26.86
N SER A 36 7.69 -17.35 -26.94
CA SER A 36 7.74 -18.27 -25.81
C SER A 36 8.42 -17.66 -24.58
N LYS A 37 9.42 -16.80 -24.78
CA LYS A 37 10.11 -16.09 -23.70
C LYS A 37 9.23 -14.98 -23.12
N GLU A 38 8.44 -14.28 -23.94
CA GLU A 38 7.46 -13.30 -23.44
C GLU A 38 6.36 -13.97 -22.62
N SER A 39 5.89 -15.15 -23.04
CA SER A 39 4.94 -15.96 -22.27
C SER A 39 5.55 -16.39 -20.92
N GLU A 40 6.76 -16.95 -20.93
CA GLU A 40 7.44 -17.38 -19.70
C GLU A 40 7.66 -16.21 -18.73
N LEU A 41 8.08 -15.04 -19.24
CA LEU A 41 8.24 -13.84 -18.42
C LEU A 41 6.92 -13.33 -17.87
N HIS A 42 5.83 -13.43 -18.63
CA HIS A 42 4.49 -13.08 -18.15
C HIS A 42 4.04 -14.00 -17.03
N ASP A 43 4.20 -15.31 -17.18
CA ASP A 43 3.85 -16.30 -16.16
C ASP A 43 4.65 -16.06 -14.86
N ARG A 44 5.96 -15.80 -14.99
CA ARG A 44 6.83 -15.46 -13.86
C ARG A 44 6.56 -14.09 -13.25
N SER A 45 5.91 -13.18 -13.99
CA SER A 45 5.58 -11.86 -13.47
C SER A 45 4.46 -11.89 -12.46
N LEU A 46 3.72 -13.01 -12.31
CA LEU A 46 2.63 -13.15 -11.36
C LEU A 46 1.61 -11.99 -11.47
N GLN A 47 1.39 -11.53 -12.70
CA GLN A 47 0.35 -10.55 -12.98
C GLN A 47 -1.02 -11.19 -12.81
N ASN A 48 -2.02 -10.33 -12.64
CA ASN A 48 -3.39 -10.80 -12.54
C ASN A 48 -3.81 -11.50 -13.85
N HIS A 49 -4.41 -12.69 -13.74
CA HIS A 49 -4.89 -13.51 -14.86
C HIS A 49 -5.88 -12.79 -15.82
N PHE A 50 -6.48 -11.67 -15.40
CA PHE A 50 -7.31 -10.81 -16.28
C PHE A 50 -6.51 -9.92 -17.24
N LEU A 51 -5.19 -9.87 -17.08
CA LEU A 51 -4.25 -9.15 -17.93
C LEU A 51 -3.48 -10.16 -18.79
N GLY A 52 -3.58 -10.02 -20.11
CA GLY A 52 -2.72 -10.76 -21.03
C GLY A 52 -1.27 -10.24 -21.05
N VAL A 53 -0.43 -10.93 -21.82
CA VAL A 53 1.03 -10.68 -21.92
C VAL A 53 1.38 -9.22 -22.27
N HIS A 54 0.54 -8.56 -23.07
CA HIS A 54 0.73 -7.18 -23.48
C HIS A 54 -0.26 -6.20 -22.83
N ASP A 55 -0.97 -6.64 -21.79
CA ASP A 55 -1.90 -5.81 -21.04
C ASP A 55 -1.22 -5.12 -19.84
N VAL A 56 -1.75 -3.97 -19.48
CA VAL A 56 -1.31 -3.18 -18.33
C VAL A 56 -2.54 -2.63 -17.62
N CYS A 57 -2.65 -2.88 -16.32
CA CYS A 57 -3.69 -2.25 -15.52
C CYS A 57 -3.42 -0.74 -15.42
N LEU A 58 -4.42 0.10 -15.68
CA LEU A 58 -4.22 1.55 -15.73
C LEU A 58 -3.74 2.14 -14.40
N SER A 59 -4.16 1.57 -13.27
CA SER A 59 -3.71 1.97 -11.93
C SER A 59 -2.25 1.62 -11.62
N GLU A 60 -1.60 0.78 -12.44
CA GLU A 60 -0.15 0.53 -12.39
C GLU A 60 0.65 1.60 -13.14
N VAL A 61 0.02 2.41 -13.99
CA VAL A 61 0.71 3.46 -14.74
C VAL A 61 1.09 4.59 -13.79
N ASP A 62 2.39 4.82 -13.62
CA ASP A 62 2.90 5.88 -12.77
C ASP A 62 3.19 7.16 -13.56
N SER A 63 3.80 7.02 -14.73
CA SER A 63 4.05 8.13 -15.62
C SER A 63 3.94 7.75 -17.10
N VAL A 64 3.55 8.74 -17.89
CA VAL A 64 3.46 8.65 -19.34
C VAL A 64 4.41 9.69 -19.91
N ASN A 65 5.40 9.23 -20.65
CA ASN A 65 6.42 10.07 -21.27
C ASN A 65 6.31 9.97 -22.79
N GLN A 66 6.42 11.08 -23.51
CA GLN A 66 6.70 11.01 -24.94
C GLN A 66 8.20 10.79 -25.17
N PHE A 67 8.54 9.98 -26.16
CA PHE A 67 9.90 9.87 -26.67
C PHE A 67 9.96 10.37 -28.11
N PHE A 68 11.13 10.83 -28.54
CA PHE A 68 11.36 11.35 -29.88
C PHE A 68 12.16 10.33 -30.71
N GLU A 69 11.78 10.12 -31.97
CA GLU A 69 12.50 9.18 -32.83
C GLU A 69 13.97 9.62 -33.00
N GLY A 70 14.91 8.72 -32.73
CA GLY A 70 16.35 9.01 -32.82
C GLY A 70 16.95 9.82 -31.67
N SER A 71 16.20 10.08 -30.58
CA SER A 71 16.69 10.82 -29.41
C SER A 71 16.45 10.05 -28.12
N THR A 72 17.37 10.19 -27.17
CA THR A 72 17.22 9.69 -25.79
C THR A 72 16.36 10.62 -24.93
N LYS A 73 16.05 11.83 -25.41
CA LYS A 73 15.22 12.79 -24.68
C LYS A 73 13.80 12.27 -24.53
N LYS A 74 13.27 12.39 -23.33
CA LYS A 74 11.88 12.08 -22.98
C LYS A 74 11.24 13.28 -22.31
N LYS A 75 9.94 13.46 -22.52
CA LYS A 75 9.18 14.53 -21.87
C LYS A 75 7.93 13.95 -21.23
N ARG A 76 7.74 14.20 -19.93
CA ARG A 76 6.54 13.76 -19.22
C ARG A 76 5.30 14.47 -19.75
N LEU A 77 4.24 13.70 -19.97
CA LEU A 77 2.91 14.19 -20.31
C LEU A 77 2.05 14.23 -19.05
N TYR A 78 1.22 15.25 -18.95
CA TYR A 78 0.31 15.45 -17.83
C TYR A 78 -1.13 15.53 -18.33
N HIS A 79 -2.06 15.08 -17.50
CA HIS A 79 -3.48 15.25 -17.75
C HIS A 79 -3.81 16.75 -17.89
N ASN A 80 -4.66 17.11 -18.87
CA ASN A 80 -5.04 18.50 -19.24
C ASN A 80 -3.90 19.43 -19.67
N ALA A 81 -2.65 18.95 -19.78
CA ALA A 81 -1.59 19.74 -20.41
C ALA A 81 -1.75 19.69 -21.94
N PRO A 82 -1.40 20.77 -22.66
CA PRO A 82 -1.45 20.79 -24.11
C PRO A 82 -0.52 19.71 -24.69
N LEU A 83 -1.12 18.82 -25.50
CA LEU A 83 -0.39 17.82 -26.26
C LEU A 83 0.27 18.46 -27.49
N PRO A 84 1.42 17.94 -27.96
CA PRO A 84 2.03 18.40 -29.21
C PRO A 84 1.14 18.07 -30.41
N SER A 85 1.46 18.63 -31.58
CA SER A 85 0.72 18.37 -32.83
C SER A 85 0.86 16.93 -33.33
N ARG A 86 1.95 16.24 -32.96
CA ARG A 86 2.21 14.84 -33.29
C ARG A 86 3.12 14.21 -32.25
N LEU A 87 2.86 12.94 -31.93
CA LEU A 87 3.66 12.13 -31.03
C LEU A 87 4.41 11.05 -31.81
N SER A 88 5.73 10.92 -31.60
CA SER A 88 6.50 9.80 -32.17
C SER A 88 6.22 8.48 -31.45
N GLY A 89 5.88 8.55 -30.16
CA GLY A 89 5.49 7.41 -29.35
C GLY A 89 5.35 7.74 -27.87
N LEU A 90 4.86 6.77 -27.10
CA LEU A 90 4.66 6.84 -25.66
C LEU A 90 5.49 5.78 -24.93
N GLN A 91 6.08 6.19 -23.82
CA GLN A 91 6.68 5.33 -22.83
C GLN A 91 5.82 5.35 -21.57
N LEU A 92 5.38 4.17 -21.14
CA LEU A 92 4.74 3.96 -19.86
C LEU A 92 5.80 3.49 -18.86
N VAL A 93 5.92 4.20 -17.74
CA VAL A 93 6.66 3.71 -16.59
C VAL A 93 5.65 3.21 -15.57
N LEU A 94 5.78 1.97 -15.16
CA LEU A 94 4.84 1.31 -14.26
C LEU A 94 5.36 1.30 -12.82
N LYS A 95 4.43 1.17 -11.86
CA LYS A 95 4.72 1.08 -10.42
C LYS A 95 5.45 -0.22 -10.05
N ASN A 96 5.42 -1.26 -10.89
CA ASN A 96 6.16 -2.52 -10.71
C ASN A 96 7.52 -2.52 -11.42
N LEU A 97 8.14 -1.34 -11.64
CA LEU A 97 9.46 -1.18 -12.27
C LEU A 97 9.54 -1.57 -13.75
N ARG A 98 8.42 -1.91 -14.40
CA ARG A 98 8.39 -2.21 -15.83
C ARG A 98 8.26 -0.94 -16.67
N ILE A 99 8.89 -0.97 -17.85
CA ILE A 99 8.77 0.07 -18.88
C ILE A 99 8.14 -0.55 -20.12
N ILE A 100 7.18 0.14 -20.73
CA ILE A 100 6.56 -0.28 -21.98
C ILE A 100 6.57 0.87 -22.97
N ASN A 101 7.10 0.62 -24.18
CA ASN A 101 7.22 1.63 -25.23
C ASN A 101 6.30 1.30 -26.40
N PHE A 102 5.53 2.29 -26.83
CA PHE A 102 4.67 2.25 -28.01
C PHE A 102 5.14 3.30 -29.02
N SER A 103 5.47 2.92 -30.25
CA SER A 103 5.74 3.85 -31.34
C SER A 103 4.53 4.04 -32.25
N PHE A 104 4.38 5.28 -32.70
CA PHE A 104 3.28 5.75 -33.54
C PHE A 104 3.70 6.01 -34.99
N LYS A 105 4.83 5.43 -35.43
CA LYS A 105 5.39 5.61 -36.78
C LYS A 105 4.38 5.34 -37.90
N PHE A 106 3.51 4.36 -37.72
CA PHE A 106 2.47 3.94 -38.67
C PHE A 106 1.05 4.23 -38.17
N THR A 107 0.92 5.21 -37.28
CA THR A 107 -0.38 5.65 -36.75
C THR A 107 -0.91 6.80 -37.62
N PRO A 108 -2.19 6.74 -38.05
CA PRO A 108 -2.83 7.85 -38.74
C PRO A 108 -2.76 9.14 -37.92
N ALA A 109 -2.68 10.29 -38.60
CA ALA A 109 -2.62 11.58 -37.93
C ALA A 109 -3.82 11.79 -37.00
N GLY A 110 -3.58 12.20 -35.75
CA GLY A 110 -4.60 12.49 -34.74
C GLY A 110 -4.98 11.31 -33.85
N GLU A 111 -4.80 10.06 -34.31
CA GLU A 111 -5.06 8.85 -33.50
C GLU A 111 -4.02 8.68 -32.37
N ASP A 112 -2.79 9.13 -32.60
CA ASP A 112 -1.73 9.22 -31.60
C ASP A 112 -2.14 10.11 -30.42
N LEU A 113 -2.74 11.27 -30.70
CA LEU A 113 -3.20 12.22 -29.70
C LEU A 113 -4.44 11.70 -28.96
N ARG A 114 -5.38 11.06 -29.67
CA ARG A 114 -6.58 10.43 -29.07
C ARG A 114 -6.19 9.36 -28.05
N VAL A 115 -5.26 8.48 -28.41
CA VAL A 115 -4.72 7.46 -27.51
C VAL A 115 -4.03 8.10 -26.30
N ALA A 116 -3.16 9.07 -26.50
CA ALA A 116 -2.48 9.75 -25.40
C ALA A 116 -3.48 10.42 -24.43
N GLN A 117 -4.50 11.09 -24.96
CA GLN A 117 -5.53 11.76 -24.17
C GLN A 117 -6.39 10.76 -23.38
N ALA A 118 -6.84 9.68 -24.02
CA ALA A 118 -7.61 8.62 -23.35
C ALA A 118 -6.80 7.97 -22.22
N LEU A 119 -5.51 7.70 -22.46
CA LEU A 119 -4.61 7.13 -21.47
C LEU A 119 -4.45 8.07 -20.26
N LEU A 120 -4.14 9.34 -20.51
CA LEU A 120 -3.97 10.34 -19.45
C LEU A 120 -5.27 10.60 -18.68
N HIS A 121 -6.43 10.41 -19.31
CA HIS A 121 -7.73 10.53 -18.67
C HIS A 121 -8.02 9.35 -17.73
N HIS A 122 -7.82 8.11 -18.18
CA HIS A 122 -8.20 6.92 -17.41
C HIS A 122 -7.11 6.41 -16.45
N ALA A 123 -5.82 6.65 -16.72
CA ALA A 123 -4.72 6.27 -15.83
C ALA A 123 -4.61 7.16 -14.58
N PHE A 124 -5.08 8.42 -14.67
CA PHE A 124 -4.94 9.42 -13.59
C PHE A 124 -6.30 10.05 -13.23
N PRO A 125 -7.24 9.26 -12.70
CA PRO A 125 -8.57 9.75 -12.37
C PRO A 125 -8.55 10.77 -11.22
N PRO A 126 -9.50 11.72 -11.19
CA PRO A 126 -9.63 12.69 -10.11
C PRO A 126 -10.17 12.07 -8.82
N THR A 127 -10.98 11.02 -8.90
CA THR A 127 -11.58 10.35 -7.74
C THR A 127 -11.62 8.86 -7.95
N ILE A 128 -11.66 8.12 -6.84
CA ILE A 128 -11.71 6.65 -6.83
C ILE A 128 -12.94 6.08 -7.53
N ASP A 129 -14.03 6.85 -7.60
CA ASP A 129 -15.29 6.42 -8.23
C ASP A 129 -15.11 6.14 -9.72
N HIS A 130 -14.11 6.77 -10.35
CA HIS A 130 -13.75 6.60 -11.76
C HIS A 130 -12.81 5.41 -12.03
N LEU A 131 -12.30 4.74 -10.98
CA LEU A 131 -11.56 3.49 -11.15
C LEU A 131 -12.51 2.35 -11.50
N PHE A 132 -12.00 1.37 -12.24
CA PHE A 132 -12.71 0.14 -12.57
C PHE A 132 -12.80 -0.79 -11.36
N LEU A 133 -13.60 -0.40 -10.37
CA LEU A 133 -13.87 -1.19 -9.17
C LEU A 133 -15.06 -2.11 -9.43
N SER A 134 -14.84 -3.43 -9.39
CA SER A 134 -15.96 -4.37 -9.29
C SER A 134 -16.59 -4.22 -7.90
N CYS A 135 -17.78 -3.63 -7.85
CA CYS A 135 -18.51 -3.38 -6.59
C CYS A 135 -19.30 -4.61 -6.10
N GLY A 136 -19.28 -5.70 -6.88
CA GLY A 136 -20.03 -6.93 -6.61
C GLY A 136 -19.11 -8.13 -6.41
N HIS A 137 -18.09 -8.02 -5.55
CA HIS A 137 -17.27 -9.19 -5.22
C HIS A 137 -18.10 -10.24 -4.48
N PRO A 138 -17.86 -11.54 -4.74
CA PRO A 138 -18.35 -12.60 -3.87
C PRO A 138 -17.87 -12.36 -2.42
N PRO A 139 -18.60 -12.87 -1.42
CA PRO A 139 -18.19 -12.74 -0.03
C PRO A 139 -16.73 -13.20 0.12
N PRO A 140 -15.94 -12.56 1.02
CA PRO A 140 -14.58 -13.01 1.28
C PRO A 140 -14.60 -14.53 1.53
N PRO A 141 -13.59 -15.27 1.04
CA PRO A 141 -13.55 -16.72 1.24
C PRO A 141 -13.79 -17.02 2.72
N PRO A 142 -14.64 -18.01 3.03
CA PRO A 142 -15.14 -18.21 4.39
C PRO A 142 -13.98 -18.29 5.39
N GLY A 143 -13.96 -17.36 6.34
CA GLY A 143 -13.06 -17.40 7.48
C GLY A 143 -11.97 -16.34 7.59
N ILE A 144 -11.86 -15.37 6.67
CA ILE A 144 -11.06 -14.16 6.91
C ILE A 144 -11.98 -13.05 7.44
N PRO A 145 -11.85 -12.62 8.70
CA PRO A 145 -12.64 -11.53 9.28
C PRO A 145 -12.28 -10.20 8.62
N ASP A 146 -13.27 -9.34 8.39
CA ASP A 146 -13.04 -8.00 7.84
C ASP A 146 -12.67 -6.97 8.93
N PHE A 147 -12.84 -7.34 10.20
CA PHE A 147 -12.62 -6.51 11.38
C PHE A 147 -13.51 -5.25 11.41
N CYS A 148 -14.63 -5.29 10.69
CA CYS A 148 -15.69 -4.29 10.76
C CYS A 148 -16.72 -4.63 11.86
N MET A 149 -16.78 -5.89 12.28
CA MET A 149 -17.76 -6.39 13.23
C MET A 149 -17.16 -6.64 14.61
N ALA A 150 -17.96 -6.42 15.66
CA ALA A 150 -17.49 -6.60 17.04
C ALA A 150 -17.02 -8.04 17.32
N GLN A 151 -17.70 -9.04 16.72
CA GLN A 151 -17.34 -10.45 16.92
C GLN A 151 -15.92 -10.78 16.42
N ASP A 152 -15.40 -10.07 15.43
CA ASP A 152 -14.05 -10.31 14.92
C ASP A 152 -13.00 -9.91 15.95
N TRP A 153 -13.18 -8.73 16.56
CA TRP A 153 -12.31 -8.22 17.60
C TRP A 153 -12.47 -9.00 18.92
N GLU A 154 -13.68 -9.43 19.27
CA GLU A 154 -13.91 -10.29 20.43
C GLU A 154 -13.19 -11.64 20.30
N ARG A 155 -13.24 -12.25 19.10
CA ARG A 155 -12.49 -13.48 18.82
C ARG A 155 -10.99 -13.27 18.92
N GLU A 156 -10.48 -12.14 18.43
CA GLU A 156 -9.05 -11.80 18.53
C GLU A 156 -8.62 -11.60 20.00
N ILE A 157 -9.41 -10.88 20.80
CA ILE A 157 -9.16 -10.69 22.24
C ILE A 157 -9.14 -12.03 22.99
N GLN A 158 -10.08 -12.92 22.68
CA GLN A 158 -10.15 -14.26 23.27
C GLN A 158 -8.92 -15.10 22.88
N ARG A 159 -8.54 -15.07 21.60
CA ARG A 159 -7.38 -15.78 21.05
C ARG A 159 -6.08 -15.35 21.72
N THR A 160 -5.88 -14.05 21.93
CA THR A 160 -4.69 -13.49 22.58
C THR A 160 -4.76 -13.48 24.11
N ARG A 161 -5.90 -13.88 24.70
CA ARG A 161 -6.14 -13.89 26.16
C ARG A 161 -5.92 -12.52 26.81
N CYS A 162 -6.49 -11.47 26.22
CA CYS A 162 -6.34 -10.10 26.69
C CYS A 162 -7.63 -9.57 27.36
N PRO A 163 -8.05 -10.08 28.54
CA PRO A 163 -9.36 -9.78 29.09
C PRO A 163 -9.54 -8.29 29.39
N ASN A 164 -8.51 -7.55 29.81
CA ASN A 164 -8.64 -6.16 30.24
C ASN A 164 -8.90 -5.14 29.10
N TRP A 165 -9.26 -5.64 27.92
CA TRP A 165 -9.65 -4.88 26.74
C TRP A 165 -11.09 -5.19 26.37
N ARG A 166 -11.79 -4.22 25.79
CA ARG A 166 -13.17 -4.38 25.33
C ARG A 166 -13.34 -3.81 23.93
N VAL A 167 -14.30 -4.36 23.19
CA VAL A 167 -14.77 -3.75 21.94
C VAL A 167 -15.70 -2.59 22.27
N SER A 168 -15.43 -1.42 21.68
CA SER A 168 -16.31 -0.27 21.67
C SER A 168 -16.97 -0.16 20.29
N LYS A 169 -18.29 0.03 20.28
CA LYS A 169 -19.09 0.31 19.08
C LYS A 169 -19.31 1.82 18.89
N HIS A 170 -18.63 2.67 19.67
CA HIS A 170 -18.84 4.12 19.63
C HIS A 170 -18.48 4.76 18.27
N ASN A 171 -17.68 4.06 17.46
CA ASN A 171 -17.34 4.51 16.11
C ASN A 171 -18.22 3.89 15.00
N GLU A 172 -19.37 3.28 15.32
CA GLU A 172 -20.20 2.54 14.34
C GLU A 172 -20.64 3.43 13.15
N PHE A 173 -20.86 4.72 13.44
CA PHE A 173 -21.20 5.75 12.45
C PHE A 173 -20.02 6.64 12.05
N PHE A 174 -18.80 6.27 12.41
CA PHE A 174 -17.56 6.99 12.10
C PHE A 174 -17.46 8.42 12.64
N ASN A 175 -18.27 8.76 13.66
CA ASN A 175 -18.27 10.08 14.30
C ASN A 175 -17.07 10.30 15.21
N LEU A 176 -16.52 9.22 15.80
CA LEU A 176 -15.33 9.29 16.64
C LEU A 176 -14.09 9.51 15.77
N CYS A 177 -13.91 8.70 14.73
CA CYS A 177 -12.79 8.80 13.80
C CYS A 177 -13.13 8.16 12.45
N SER A 178 -13.10 8.96 11.38
CA SER A 178 -13.44 8.53 10.02
C SER A 178 -12.43 7.57 9.37
N SER A 179 -11.23 7.47 9.94
CA SER A 179 -10.16 6.61 9.45
C SER A 179 -10.00 5.31 10.24
N LEU A 180 -10.68 5.16 11.37
CA LEU A 180 -10.73 3.91 12.14
C LEU A 180 -11.91 3.02 11.70
N PRO A 181 -11.90 1.72 12.04
CA PRO A 181 -13.03 0.83 11.77
C PRO A 181 -14.27 1.24 12.58
N ALA A 182 -15.43 0.74 12.18
CA ALA A 182 -16.71 0.98 12.85
C ALA A 182 -16.71 0.55 14.33
N VAL A 183 -15.83 -0.40 14.68
CA VAL A 183 -15.61 -0.85 16.05
C VAL A 183 -14.12 -0.79 16.36
N VAL A 184 -13.76 -0.45 17.59
CA VAL A 184 -12.36 -0.35 18.04
C VAL A 184 -12.17 -1.04 19.38
N VAL A 185 -10.96 -1.51 19.66
CA VAL A 185 -10.64 -2.14 20.94
C VAL A 185 -9.93 -1.15 21.86
N VAL A 186 -10.48 -0.98 23.05
CA VAL A 186 -10.05 0.03 24.04
C VAL A 186 -9.91 -0.60 25.44
N PRO A 187 -9.23 0.07 26.38
CA PRO A 187 -9.17 -0.37 27.77
C PRO A 187 -10.56 -0.65 28.34
N ARG A 188 -10.73 -1.76 29.06
CA ARG A 188 -12.03 -2.19 29.60
C ARG A 188 -12.71 -1.11 30.46
N ASP A 189 -11.92 -0.39 31.26
CA ASP A 189 -12.41 0.62 32.20
C ASP A 189 -12.60 2.01 31.57
N LEU A 190 -12.27 2.18 30.28
CA LEU A 190 -12.53 3.43 29.57
C LEU A 190 -13.99 3.47 29.14
N LEU A 191 -14.74 4.52 29.49
CA LEU A 191 -16.12 4.70 29.02
C LEU A 191 -16.14 5.35 27.62
N ASP A 192 -17.18 5.09 26.82
CA ASP A 192 -17.27 5.63 25.45
C ASP A 192 -17.32 7.17 25.41
N ALA A 193 -17.99 7.82 26.36
CA ALA A 193 -17.97 9.28 26.49
C ALA A 193 -16.55 9.83 26.79
N GLN A 194 -15.74 9.08 27.53
CA GLN A 194 -14.35 9.45 27.83
C GLN A 194 -13.45 9.20 26.62
N LEU A 195 -13.71 8.15 25.85
CA LEU A 195 -13.03 7.86 24.59
C LEU A 195 -13.26 8.99 23.58
N GLU A 196 -14.49 9.46 23.44
CA GLU A 196 -14.84 10.59 22.55
C GLU A 196 -14.10 11.88 22.93
N GLN A 197 -14.10 12.22 24.22
CA GLN A 197 -13.36 13.38 24.72
C GLN A 197 -11.85 13.24 24.47
N ALA A 198 -11.28 12.06 24.73
CA ALA A 198 -9.86 11.82 24.55
C ALA A 198 -9.46 11.87 23.07
N ALA A 199 -10.25 11.28 22.16
CA ALA A 199 -9.95 11.19 20.74
C ALA A 199 -9.68 12.56 20.10
N GLN A 200 -10.42 13.60 20.49
CA GLN A 200 -10.23 14.97 19.99
C GLN A 200 -8.83 15.54 20.25
N HIS A 201 -8.09 14.97 21.21
CA HIS A 201 -6.75 15.42 21.56
C HIS A 201 -5.66 14.83 20.67
N PHE A 202 -5.96 13.73 19.99
CA PHE A 202 -5.01 13.02 19.13
C PHE A 202 -5.16 13.46 17.68
N GLN A 203 -4.05 13.53 16.96
CA GLN A 203 -4.05 13.84 15.54
C GLN A 203 -4.93 12.87 14.77
N GLY A 204 -5.69 13.39 13.81
CA GLY A 204 -6.66 12.62 13.03
C GLY A 204 -7.78 12.00 13.87
N THR A 205 -7.98 12.43 15.12
CA THR A 205 -8.92 11.86 16.10
C THR A 205 -8.66 10.39 16.42
N ARG A 206 -7.39 9.97 16.47
CA ARG A 206 -6.99 8.55 16.62
C ARG A 206 -6.41 8.27 18.02
N PRO A 207 -7.27 7.99 19.02
CA PRO A 207 -6.81 7.63 20.36
C PRO A 207 -6.07 6.28 20.35
N PRO A 208 -5.38 5.91 21.44
CA PRO A 208 -4.74 4.60 21.53
C PRO A 208 -5.75 3.45 21.37
N VAL A 209 -5.50 2.60 20.37
CA VAL A 209 -6.29 1.42 20.03
C VAL A 209 -5.46 0.16 20.16
N TRP A 210 -6.05 -0.87 20.75
CA TRP A 210 -5.42 -2.18 20.86
C TRP A 210 -5.46 -2.92 19.54
N CYS A 211 -4.33 -3.54 19.18
CA CYS A 211 -4.15 -4.23 17.91
C CYS A 211 -3.88 -5.73 18.11
N TRP A 212 -3.13 -6.08 19.16
CA TRP A 212 -2.76 -7.46 19.49
C TRP A 212 -2.27 -7.56 20.94
N GLY A 213 -2.12 -8.77 21.48
CA GLY A 213 -1.43 -8.97 22.74
C GLY A 213 -0.79 -10.34 22.89
N SER A 214 0.18 -10.44 23.79
CA SER A 214 0.87 -11.69 24.12
C SER A 214 0.06 -12.50 25.14
N LEU A 215 0.25 -13.82 25.12
CA LEU A 215 -0.36 -14.72 26.11
C LEU A 215 0.09 -14.43 27.56
N ALA A 216 1.20 -13.70 27.73
CA ALA A 216 1.72 -13.26 29.04
C ALA A 216 1.08 -11.95 29.54
N GLY A 217 0.22 -11.32 28.72
CA GLY A 217 -0.59 -10.15 29.09
C GLY A 217 -0.08 -8.81 28.56
N ALA A 218 1.05 -8.77 27.85
CA ALA A 218 1.55 -7.56 27.19
C ALA A 218 0.65 -7.19 26.01
N ALA A 219 0.28 -5.92 25.88
CA ALA A 219 -0.53 -5.42 24.78
C ALA A 219 0.30 -4.66 23.76
N LEU A 220 -0.06 -4.76 22.48
CA LEU A 220 0.45 -3.94 21.40
C LEU A 220 -0.63 -2.92 21.01
N VAL A 221 -0.30 -1.64 21.16
CA VAL A 221 -1.23 -0.52 21.00
C VAL A 221 -0.69 0.43 19.95
N ARG A 222 -1.54 0.89 19.04
CA ARG A 222 -1.23 1.97 18.09
C ARG A 222 -1.89 3.26 18.55
N MET A 223 -1.16 4.36 18.48
CA MET A 223 -1.60 5.64 18.99
C MET A 223 -1.10 6.76 18.09
N ALA A 224 -1.97 7.71 17.75
CA ALA A 224 -1.50 8.94 17.13
C ALA A 224 -0.78 9.84 18.15
N GLN A 225 0.03 10.79 17.69
CA GLN A 225 0.55 11.82 18.60
C GLN A 225 -0.57 12.79 19.01
N ILE A 226 -0.35 13.54 20.10
CA ILE A 226 -1.22 14.66 20.45
C ILE A 226 -1.19 15.71 19.34
N SER A 227 -2.35 16.30 19.07
CA SER A 227 -2.48 17.39 18.09
C SER A 227 -1.52 18.52 18.47
N PRO A 228 -0.69 19.02 17.53
CA PRO A 228 0.30 20.06 17.84
C PRO A 228 -0.30 21.37 18.40
N SER A 229 -1.60 21.59 18.16
CA SER A 229 -2.37 22.72 18.69
C SER A 229 -2.74 22.58 20.18
N ILE A 230 -2.55 21.40 20.78
CA ILE A 230 -2.95 21.09 22.15
C ILE A 230 -1.70 20.97 23.02
N THR A 231 -1.59 21.86 24.00
CA THR A 231 -0.48 21.85 24.97
C THR A 231 -0.77 20.99 26.20
N ASP A 232 -2.05 20.74 26.49
CA ASP A 232 -2.48 19.93 27.62
C ASP A 232 -2.29 18.42 27.36
N LYS A 233 -1.37 17.82 28.12
CA LYS A 233 -1.06 16.38 28.07
C LYS A 233 -1.89 15.54 29.04
N GLN A 234 -2.86 16.13 29.76
CA GLN A 234 -3.69 15.37 30.73
C GLN A 234 -4.41 14.19 30.09
N GLN A 235 -4.99 14.38 28.89
CA GLN A 235 -5.67 13.28 28.20
C GLN A 235 -4.71 12.19 27.74
N GLU A 236 -3.53 12.56 27.22
CA GLU A 236 -2.48 11.59 26.87
C GLU A 236 -2.10 10.75 28.09
N ASN A 237 -1.72 11.40 29.19
CA ASN A 237 -1.30 10.76 30.43
C ASN A 237 -2.40 9.85 31.01
N ARG A 238 -3.66 10.28 30.94
CA ARG A 238 -4.82 9.48 31.35
C ARG A 238 -4.95 8.22 30.51
N MET A 239 -4.85 8.34 29.19
CA MET A 239 -4.95 7.20 28.27
C MET A 239 -3.78 6.22 28.49
N MET A 240 -2.57 6.73 28.70
CA MET A 240 -1.41 5.89 29.08
C MET A 240 -1.63 5.15 30.40
N GLY A 241 -2.20 5.84 31.40
CA GLY A 241 -2.55 5.22 32.69
C GLY A 241 -3.61 4.12 32.56
N LEU A 242 -4.54 4.24 31.60
CA LEU A 242 -5.50 3.18 31.28
C LEU A 242 -4.82 1.97 30.61
N VAL A 243 -3.94 2.19 29.64
CA VAL A 243 -3.16 1.11 29.00
C VAL A 243 -2.30 0.37 30.03
N HIS A 244 -1.62 1.11 30.91
CA HIS A 244 -0.84 0.55 32.02
C HIS A 244 -1.68 -0.38 32.92
N ARG A 245 -2.89 0.06 33.30
CA ARG A 245 -3.82 -0.73 34.13
C ARG A 245 -4.35 -1.98 33.43
N CYS A 246 -4.32 -2.04 32.10
CA CYS A 246 -4.73 -3.22 31.36
C CYS A 246 -3.71 -4.36 31.46
N HIS A 247 -2.44 -4.07 31.76
CA HIS A 247 -1.45 -5.11 31.95
C HIS A 247 -1.74 -5.90 33.25
N PRO A 248 -1.78 -7.25 33.26
CA PRO A 248 -2.13 -8.02 34.46
C PRO A 248 -1.24 -7.74 35.68
N LYS A 249 0.05 -7.47 35.44
CA LYS A 249 1.03 -7.08 36.47
C LYS A 249 1.21 -5.57 36.63
N LYS A 250 0.41 -4.76 35.92
CA LYS A 250 0.53 -3.28 35.87
C LYS A 250 1.98 -2.84 35.62
N LEU A 251 2.61 -3.41 34.59
CA LEU A 251 3.97 -3.00 34.20
C LEU A 251 3.89 -1.72 33.37
N GLN A 252 4.93 -0.88 33.44
CA GLN A 252 4.94 0.33 32.65
C GLN A 252 5.03 0.01 31.14
N PRO A 253 4.17 0.63 30.31
CA PRO A 253 4.23 0.42 28.88
C PRO A 253 5.51 1.04 28.31
N PHE A 254 6.11 0.34 27.35
CA PHE A 254 7.23 0.82 26.57
C PHE A 254 6.70 1.64 25.39
N ILE A 255 6.93 2.95 25.40
CA ILE A 255 6.47 3.86 24.35
C ILE A 255 7.57 3.99 23.29
N MET A 256 7.19 3.81 22.03
CA MET A 256 8.05 4.00 20.87
C MET A 256 7.51 5.14 20.02
N ASP A 257 8.20 6.27 20.04
CA ASP A 257 7.95 7.38 19.11
C ASP A 257 8.58 7.05 17.76
N LEU A 258 7.76 6.58 16.83
CA LEU A 258 8.18 6.08 15.53
C LEU A 258 8.68 7.19 14.62
N ASP A 259 8.17 8.42 14.75
CA ASP A 259 8.60 9.56 13.94
C ASP A 259 10.06 9.95 14.23
N GLN A 260 10.57 9.60 15.42
CA GLN A 260 11.96 9.85 15.81
C GLN A 260 12.90 8.69 15.44
N ILE A 261 12.38 7.48 15.30
CA ILE A 261 13.19 6.26 15.15
C ILE A 261 13.24 5.83 13.67
N LEU A 262 12.17 6.04 12.92
CA LEU A 262 11.97 5.54 11.57
C LEU A 262 12.10 6.67 10.53
N PRO A 263 12.37 6.34 9.25
CA PRO A 263 12.43 7.35 8.19
C PRO A 263 11.08 8.04 7.95
N SER A 264 11.09 9.31 7.55
CA SER A 264 9.86 10.01 7.18
C SER A 264 9.24 9.44 5.89
N LEU A 265 7.93 9.64 5.70
CA LEU A 265 7.24 9.25 4.45
C LEU A 265 7.90 9.82 3.19
N LYS A 266 8.41 11.05 3.30
CA LYS A 266 9.13 11.75 2.22
C LYS A 266 10.46 11.07 1.92
N ASP A 267 11.22 10.66 2.95
CA ASP A 267 12.48 9.96 2.76
C ASP A 267 12.27 8.60 2.09
N ILE A 268 11.23 7.86 2.50
CA ILE A 268 10.85 6.58 1.87
C ILE A 268 10.48 6.78 0.40
N GLN A 269 9.72 7.83 0.08
CA GLN A 269 9.36 8.15 -1.31
C GLN A 269 10.59 8.51 -2.16
N ILE A 270 11.50 9.36 -1.64
CA ILE A 270 12.74 9.71 -2.32
C ILE A 270 13.62 8.47 -2.55
N SER A 271 13.73 7.62 -1.53
CA SER A 271 14.47 6.36 -1.58
C SER A 271 13.96 5.45 -2.70
N TYR A 272 12.64 5.30 -2.78
CA TYR A 272 12.00 4.52 -3.82
C TYR A 272 12.14 5.13 -5.21
N MET A 273 12.07 6.45 -5.37
CA MET A 273 12.33 7.08 -6.67
C MET A 273 13.74 6.78 -7.17
N LYS A 274 14.75 6.83 -6.30
CA LYS A 274 16.13 6.45 -6.66
C LYS A 274 16.24 4.98 -7.07
N LEU A 275 15.54 4.08 -6.38
CA LEU A 275 15.48 2.67 -6.78
C LEU A 275 14.84 2.50 -8.15
N ARG A 276 13.74 3.20 -8.41
CA ARG A 276 13.08 3.13 -9.72
C ARG A 276 14.02 3.58 -10.82
N GLU A 277 14.62 4.75 -10.68
CA GLU A 277 15.58 5.29 -11.64
C GLU A 277 16.74 4.32 -11.92
N LEU A 278 17.22 3.59 -10.91
CA LEU A 278 18.26 2.57 -11.05
C LEU A 278 17.80 1.34 -11.84
N HIS A 279 16.53 0.95 -11.73
CA HIS A 279 15.98 -0.25 -12.37
C HIS A 279 15.21 0.03 -13.66
N THR A 280 15.07 1.31 -14.04
CA THR A 280 14.41 1.73 -15.28
C THR A 280 15.34 2.53 -16.19
N PRO A 281 16.45 1.95 -16.69
CA PRO A 281 17.35 2.63 -17.62
C PRO A 281 16.65 2.98 -18.93
N ASP A 282 16.96 4.16 -19.46
CA ASP A 282 16.39 4.73 -20.67
C ASP A 282 16.92 4.05 -21.94
N ASP A 283 18.20 3.65 -21.93
CA ASP A 283 18.90 3.02 -23.03
C ASP A 283 20.02 2.05 -22.57
N PRO A 284 20.54 1.19 -23.45
CA PRO A 284 21.58 0.22 -23.10
C PRO A 284 22.89 0.83 -22.61
N THR A 285 23.26 2.03 -23.08
CA THR A 285 24.49 2.70 -22.65
C THR A 285 24.34 3.12 -21.20
N GLN A 286 23.21 3.74 -20.86
CA GLN A 286 22.89 4.10 -19.48
C GLN A 286 22.81 2.87 -18.57
N PHE A 287 22.24 1.76 -19.05
CA PHE A 287 22.20 0.49 -18.30
C PHE A 287 23.61 0.02 -17.93
N TRP A 288 24.53 -0.08 -18.91
CA TRP A 288 25.89 -0.55 -18.64
C TRP A 288 26.70 0.40 -17.75
N GLU A 289 26.44 1.70 -17.83
CA GLU A 289 27.03 2.69 -16.92
C GLU A 289 26.50 2.54 -15.48
N GLN A 290 25.18 2.35 -15.35
CA GLN A 290 24.54 2.08 -14.05
C GLN A 290 25.03 0.78 -13.43
N ASP A 291 25.17 -0.27 -14.24
CA ASP A 291 25.59 -1.61 -13.80
C ASP A 291 26.99 -1.61 -13.16
N ARG A 292 27.95 -0.86 -13.74
CA ARG A 292 29.31 -0.69 -13.17
C ARG A 292 29.32 -0.12 -11.75
N HIS A 293 28.31 0.68 -11.40
CA HIS A 293 28.16 1.32 -10.11
C HIS A 293 26.87 0.86 -9.40
N TYR A 294 26.36 -0.33 -9.72
CA TYR A 294 25.03 -0.77 -9.28
C TYR A 294 24.91 -0.76 -7.76
N TYR A 295 25.84 -1.41 -7.06
CA TYR A 295 25.80 -1.54 -5.60
C TYR A 295 25.92 -0.19 -4.89
N SER A 296 26.79 0.72 -5.35
CA SER A 296 26.94 2.04 -4.74
C SER A 296 25.73 2.93 -4.99
N ARG A 297 25.12 2.86 -6.19
CA ARG A 297 23.85 3.56 -6.48
C ARG A 297 22.70 2.98 -5.66
N TRP A 298 22.65 1.67 -5.50
CA TRP A 298 21.66 0.99 -4.67
C TRP A 298 21.79 1.41 -3.20
N GLU A 299 23.00 1.42 -2.65
CA GLU A 299 23.27 1.91 -1.30
C GLU A 299 22.87 3.39 -1.15
N SER A 300 23.17 4.24 -2.15
CA SER A 300 22.81 5.66 -2.16
C SER A 300 21.29 5.93 -2.15
N SER A 301 20.48 4.92 -2.52
CA SER A 301 19.02 4.98 -2.40
C SER A 301 18.56 4.98 -0.94
N ARG A 302 19.36 4.41 -0.01
CA ARG A 302 19.01 4.16 1.39
C ARG A 302 17.82 3.23 1.63
N TRP A 303 17.30 2.55 0.60
CA TRP A 303 16.12 1.69 0.75
C TRP A 303 16.35 0.56 1.75
N LEU A 304 17.46 -0.18 1.60
CA LEU A 304 17.83 -1.23 2.56
C LEU A 304 18.10 -0.69 3.97
N SER A 305 18.55 0.56 4.10
CA SER A 305 18.69 1.21 5.39
C SER A 305 17.32 1.45 6.04
N HIS A 306 16.31 1.84 5.27
CA HIS A 306 14.93 2.00 5.75
C HIS A 306 14.30 0.65 6.15
N VAL A 307 14.51 -0.40 5.34
CA VAL A 307 14.09 -1.78 5.68
C VAL A 307 14.75 -2.22 6.98
N SER A 308 16.06 -2.05 7.12
CA SER A 308 16.82 -2.40 8.33
C SER A 308 16.29 -1.68 9.57
N LYS A 309 16.05 -0.36 9.51
CA LYS A 309 15.46 0.41 10.62
C LYS A 309 14.09 -0.10 11.04
N CYS A 310 13.23 -0.49 10.09
CA CYS A 310 11.91 -1.04 10.40
C CYS A 310 12.03 -2.39 11.12
N LEU A 311 12.90 -3.28 10.65
CA LEU A 311 13.17 -4.57 11.28
C LEU A 311 13.78 -4.40 12.68
N GLU A 312 14.70 -3.45 12.86
CA GLU A 312 15.29 -3.12 14.17
C GLU A 312 14.23 -2.58 15.14
N GLY A 313 13.36 -1.68 14.67
CA GLY A 313 12.22 -1.18 15.45
C GLY A 313 11.26 -2.29 15.88
N ALA A 314 10.90 -3.19 14.95
CA ALA A 314 10.05 -4.33 15.24
C ALA A 314 10.70 -5.31 16.22
N LYS A 315 11.99 -5.59 16.07
CA LYS A 315 12.77 -6.40 17.03
C LYS A 315 12.78 -5.78 18.42
N LYS A 316 12.96 -4.46 18.52
CA LYS A 316 12.94 -3.74 19.81
C LYS A 316 11.58 -3.86 20.50
N ALA A 317 10.50 -3.65 19.77
CA ALA A 317 9.14 -3.83 20.28
C ALA A 317 8.86 -5.30 20.68
N ALA A 318 9.25 -6.25 19.85
CA ALA A 318 9.08 -7.67 20.11
C ALA A 318 9.84 -8.12 21.37
N ASN A 319 11.08 -7.65 21.56
CA ASN A 319 11.88 -7.93 22.76
C ASN A 319 11.23 -7.36 24.03
N ALA A 320 10.66 -6.15 23.96
CA ALA A 320 9.93 -5.55 25.08
C ALA A 320 8.73 -6.42 25.50
N MET A 321 7.98 -6.95 24.53
CA MET A 321 6.82 -7.80 24.82
C MET A 321 7.21 -9.22 25.26
N LEU A 322 8.23 -9.82 24.65
CA LEU A 322 8.58 -11.22 24.89
C LEU A 322 9.46 -11.39 26.14
N HIS A 323 10.51 -10.59 26.29
CA HIS A 323 11.50 -10.76 27.36
C HIS A 323 11.18 -9.93 28.61
N HIS A 324 10.63 -8.72 28.43
CA HIS A 324 10.29 -7.83 29.55
C HIS A 324 8.81 -7.93 29.94
N ASN A 325 7.98 -8.59 29.12
CA ASN A 325 6.53 -8.66 29.28
C ASN A 325 5.90 -7.26 29.45
N SER A 326 6.43 -6.26 28.75
CA SER A 326 5.89 -4.90 28.79
C SER A 326 4.96 -4.69 27.61
N SER A 327 3.79 -4.08 27.85
CA SER A 327 2.95 -3.57 26.77
C SER A 327 3.73 -2.53 25.95
N VAL A 328 3.53 -2.50 24.64
CA VAL A 328 4.20 -1.56 23.73
C VAL A 328 3.18 -0.61 23.11
N ILE A 329 3.48 0.68 23.14
CA ILE A 329 2.68 1.72 22.50
C ILE A 329 3.48 2.29 21.33
N LEU A 330 2.97 2.08 20.12
CA LEU A 330 3.52 2.60 18.88
C LEU A 330 2.90 3.96 18.61
N GLN A 331 3.67 5.03 18.83
CA GLN A 331 3.26 6.41 18.65
C GLN A 331 3.80 6.94 17.32
N GLU A 332 2.94 7.50 16.49
CA GLU A 332 3.26 8.09 15.19
C GLU A 332 2.32 9.27 14.97
N SER A 333 2.71 10.30 14.20
CA SER A 333 1.91 11.51 13.96
C SER A 333 0.42 11.22 13.81
N GLU A 334 0.02 10.40 12.82
CA GLU A 334 -1.37 9.96 12.66
C GLU A 334 -1.63 8.47 12.99
N GLY A 335 -0.58 7.67 13.24
CA GLY A 335 -0.77 6.25 13.56
C GLY A 335 -1.37 5.42 12.42
N ARG A 336 -1.07 5.74 11.15
CA ARG A 336 -1.64 5.09 9.95
C ARG A 336 -0.63 4.43 9.02
N ASP A 337 0.67 4.70 9.17
CA ASP A 337 1.69 4.31 8.22
C ASP A 337 2.71 3.36 8.85
N LEU A 338 3.81 3.87 9.40
CA LEU A 338 4.89 3.08 9.97
C LEU A 338 4.46 2.36 11.25
N SER A 339 3.46 2.88 11.96
CA SER A 339 2.82 2.13 13.05
C SER A 339 2.19 0.81 12.56
N ALA A 340 1.65 0.76 11.34
CA ALA A 340 1.15 -0.48 10.72
C ALA A 340 2.30 -1.43 10.38
N VAL A 341 3.41 -0.90 9.87
CA VAL A 341 4.63 -1.67 9.55
C VAL A 341 5.16 -2.35 10.81
N ILE A 342 5.43 -1.58 11.87
CA ILE A 342 5.99 -2.11 13.12
C ILE A 342 5.00 -3.06 13.79
N SER A 343 3.71 -2.70 13.87
CA SER A 343 2.69 -3.57 14.47
C SER A 343 2.60 -4.92 13.77
N SER A 344 2.60 -4.92 12.44
CA SER A 344 2.54 -6.12 11.62
C SER A 344 3.79 -6.99 11.78
N LEU A 345 4.98 -6.39 11.78
CA LEU A 345 6.24 -7.12 11.95
C LEU A 345 6.38 -7.71 13.36
N VAL A 346 5.95 -7.00 14.41
CA VAL A 346 5.93 -7.54 15.78
C VAL A 346 5.04 -8.78 15.86
N GLN A 347 3.85 -8.73 15.26
CA GLN A 347 2.94 -9.88 15.20
C GLN A 347 3.51 -11.03 14.37
N LEU A 348 4.18 -10.75 13.24
CA LEU A 348 4.87 -11.77 12.45
C LEU A 348 5.99 -12.47 13.25
N ILE A 349 6.74 -11.70 14.04
CA ILE A 349 7.83 -12.21 14.89
C ILE A 349 7.27 -13.04 16.05
N LEU A 350 6.19 -12.62 16.70
CA LEU A 350 5.72 -13.22 17.97
C LEU A 350 4.57 -14.23 17.82
N ASP A 351 3.77 -14.16 16.76
CA ASP A 351 2.55 -14.95 16.60
C ASP A 351 2.68 -15.96 15.44
N PRO A 352 2.83 -17.27 15.74
CA PRO A 352 2.92 -18.30 14.70
C PRO A 352 1.71 -18.35 13.76
N GLN A 353 0.52 -17.96 14.22
CA GLN A 353 -0.67 -18.01 13.37
C GLN A 353 -0.56 -17.02 12.20
N VAL A 354 0.08 -15.87 12.43
CA VAL A 354 0.29 -14.83 11.42
C VAL A 354 1.24 -15.27 10.30
N ARG A 355 2.03 -16.33 10.52
CA ARG A 355 2.96 -16.86 9.51
C ARG A 355 2.29 -17.84 8.52
N THR A 356 1.03 -18.18 8.76
CA THR A 356 0.20 -18.92 7.81
C THR A 356 -0.36 -17.98 6.73
N ILE A 357 -0.69 -18.48 5.54
CA ILE A 357 -1.33 -17.69 4.46
C ILE A 357 -2.61 -17.04 5.00
N ARG A 358 -3.44 -17.80 5.72
CA ARG A 358 -4.68 -17.29 6.29
C ARG A 358 -4.43 -16.24 7.38
N GLY A 359 -3.50 -16.50 8.30
CA GLY A 359 -3.20 -15.56 9.37
C GLY A 359 -2.53 -14.28 8.87
N PHE A 360 -1.71 -14.35 7.83
CA PHE A 360 -1.14 -13.18 7.19
C PHE A 360 -2.21 -12.35 6.48
N HIS A 361 -3.17 -12.98 5.80
CA HIS A 361 -4.35 -12.27 5.29
C HIS A 361 -5.15 -11.59 6.41
N CYS A 362 -5.37 -12.27 7.54
CA CYS A 362 -6.04 -11.66 8.71
C CYS A 362 -5.25 -10.46 9.24
N LEU A 363 -3.91 -10.56 9.30
CA LEU A 363 -3.04 -9.47 9.72
C LEU A 363 -3.19 -8.26 8.79
N ILE A 364 -3.13 -8.46 7.47
CA ILE A 364 -3.29 -7.39 6.49
C ILE A 364 -4.66 -6.73 6.63
N GLN A 365 -5.71 -7.54 6.73
CA GLN A 365 -7.08 -7.05 6.86
C GLN A 365 -7.26 -6.25 8.16
N LYS A 366 -6.63 -6.66 9.27
CA LYS A 366 -6.65 -5.95 10.55
C LYS A 366 -5.81 -4.67 10.55
N GLU A 367 -4.49 -4.80 10.34
CA GLU A 367 -3.52 -3.74 10.58
C GLU A 367 -3.50 -2.66 9.49
N TRP A 368 -3.86 -3.03 8.26
CA TRP A 368 -3.75 -2.14 7.10
C TRP A 368 -5.11 -1.69 6.61
N VAL A 369 -6.03 -2.63 6.36
CA VAL A 369 -7.33 -2.29 5.79
C VAL A 369 -8.26 -1.72 6.86
N ALA A 370 -8.47 -2.46 7.95
CA ALA A 370 -9.44 -2.07 8.97
C ALA A 370 -8.99 -0.87 9.79
N LEU A 371 -7.73 -0.86 10.24
CA LEU A 371 -7.13 0.29 10.93
C LEU A 371 -6.82 1.48 10.01
N GLY A 372 -7.12 1.40 8.71
CA GLY A 372 -7.23 2.57 7.82
C GLY A 372 -5.90 3.16 7.35
N HIS A 373 -4.99 2.31 6.89
CA HIS A 373 -3.85 2.75 6.09
C HIS A 373 -4.35 3.45 4.81
N PRO A 374 -3.86 4.66 4.49
CA PRO A 374 -4.36 5.45 3.35
C PRO A 374 -3.85 4.95 1.99
N PHE A 375 -4.25 3.73 1.57
CA PHE A 375 -3.76 3.11 0.34
C PHE A 375 -3.95 3.97 -0.91
N SER A 376 -5.12 4.60 -1.09
CA SER A 376 -5.39 5.44 -2.27
C SER A 376 -4.41 6.59 -2.40
N THR A 377 -4.12 7.25 -1.28
CA THR A 377 -3.20 8.39 -1.22
C THR A 377 -1.75 7.91 -1.35
N ARG A 378 -1.34 6.89 -0.59
CA ARG A 378 0.05 6.40 -0.54
C ARG A 378 0.50 5.76 -1.85
N LEU A 379 -0.39 5.01 -2.52
CA LEU A 379 -0.11 4.35 -3.79
C LEU A 379 -0.44 5.22 -5.01
N GLY A 380 -0.98 6.42 -4.83
CA GLY A 380 -1.31 7.33 -5.93
C GLY A 380 -2.34 6.75 -6.90
N HIS A 381 -3.46 6.23 -6.39
CA HIS A 381 -4.56 5.71 -7.23
C HIS A 381 -5.38 6.82 -7.90
N THR A 382 -5.30 8.03 -7.36
CA THR A 382 -5.90 9.24 -7.93
C THR A 382 -4.81 10.28 -8.14
N ARG A 383 -5.03 11.24 -9.04
CA ARG A 383 -4.08 12.31 -9.32
C ARG A 383 -3.93 13.36 -8.21
N ASN A 384 -4.71 13.27 -7.14
CA ASN A 384 -4.68 14.22 -6.04
C ASN A 384 -3.57 13.85 -5.04
N GLN A 385 -3.11 14.82 -4.25
CA GLN A 385 -2.17 14.60 -3.13
C GLN A 385 -0.88 13.86 -3.52
N VAL A 386 -0.29 14.23 -4.66
CA VAL A 386 0.95 13.59 -5.17
C VAL A 386 2.10 13.69 -4.16
N GLU A 387 2.14 14.75 -3.37
CA GLU A 387 3.16 14.98 -2.33
C GLU A 387 3.05 14.02 -1.14
N GLU A 388 1.88 13.39 -0.95
CA GLU A 388 1.62 12.44 0.14
C GLU A 388 1.88 10.98 -0.26
N GLN A 389 2.30 10.73 -1.50
CA GLN A 389 2.63 9.39 -1.98
C GLN A 389 3.89 8.86 -1.26
N SER A 390 3.83 7.59 -0.85
CA SER A 390 4.96 6.90 -0.23
C SER A 390 4.72 5.39 -0.25
N PRO A 391 5.69 4.57 -0.68
CA PRO A 391 5.52 3.13 -0.87
C PRO A 391 5.67 2.35 0.45
N VAL A 392 4.95 2.79 1.50
CA VAL A 392 4.98 2.17 2.84
C VAL A 392 4.55 0.70 2.79
N TRP A 393 3.57 0.38 1.95
CA TRP A 393 3.14 -0.99 1.71
C TRP A 393 4.27 -1.86 1.13
N LEU A 394 5.01 -1.34 0.13
CA LEU A 394 6.16 -2.06 -0.44
C LEU A 394 7.29 -2.22 0.58
N LEU A 395 7.55 -1.19 1.40
CA LEU A 395 8.54 -1.24 2.47
C LEU A 395 8.21 -2.37 3.47
N PHE A 396 6.94 -2.52 3.84
CA PHE A 396 6.49 -3.63 4.68
C PHE A 396 6.71 -4.99 4.00
N LEU A 397 6.29 -5.15 2.74
CA LEU A 397 6.47 -6.41 2.02
C LEU A 397 7.94 -6.79 1.88
N ASP A 398 8.84 -5.82 1.65
CA ASP A 398 10.28 -6.05 1.64
C ASP A 398 10.79 -6.49 3.03
N CYS A 399 10.35 -5.85 4.11
CA CYS A 399 10.68 -6.31 5.46
C CYS A 399 10.26 -7.78 5.70
N VAL A 400 9.06 -8.16 5.25
CA VAL A 400 8.58 -9.56 5.35
C VAL A 400 9.42 -10.50 4.48
N TYR A 401 9.82 -10.06 3.29
CA TYR A 401 10.75 -10.80 2.44
C TYR A 401 12.12 -11.01 3.10
N GLN A 402 12.69 -9.98 3.76
CA GLN A 402 13.93 -10.15 4.51
C GLN A 402 13.80 -11.17 5.64
N VAL A 403 12.65 -11.20 6.32
CA VAL A 403 12.35 -12.21 7.36
C VAL A 403 12.23 -13.60 6.74
N SER A 404 11.59 -13.75 5.58
CA SER A 404 11.47 -15.05 4.91
C SER A 404 12.80 -15.58 4.41
N VAL A 405 13.69 -14.72 3.93
CA VAL A 405 15.06 -15.11 3.54
C VAL A 405 15.86 -15.60 4.76
N GLN A 406 15.77 -14.92 5.89
CA GLN A 406 16.48 -15.30 7.12
C GLN A 406 15.87 -16.54 7.79
N HIS A 407 14.57 -16.77 7.61
CA HIS A 407 13.82 -17.84 8.26
C HIS A 407 12.94 -18.60 7.24
N TYR A 408 13.58 -19.23 6.25
CA TYR A 408 12.89 -19.84 5.09
C TYR A 408 11.81 -20.87 5.43
N ALA A 409 11.92 -21.57 6.58
CA ALA A 409 10.94 -22.57 7.01
C ALA A 409 9.88 -22.02 8.00
N ALA A 410 9.94 -20.73 8.34
CA ALA A 410 9.07 -20.16 9.37
C ALA A 410 7.74 -19.61 8.83
N LEU A 411 7.63 -19.36 7.52
CA LEU A 411 6.44 -18.83 6.87
C LEU A 411 5.87 -19.86 5.90
N GLU A 412 4.55 -20.01 5.91
CA GLU A 412 3.83 -20.91 4.98
C GLU A 412 3.84 -20.36 3.55
N PHE A 413 3.89 -19.04 3.40
CA PHE A 413 3.83 -18.36 2.12
C PHE A 413 5.22 -18.01 1.58
N THR A 414 5.30 -17.87 0.27
CA THR A 414 6.56 -17.65 -0.47
C THR A 414 6.74 -16.20 -0.91
N SER A 415 7.90 -15.91 -1.53
CA SER A 415 8.17 -14.62 -2.17
C SER A 415 7.14 -14.27 -3.25
N GLU A 416 6.68 -15.26 -4.00
CA GLU A 416 5.68 -15.10 -5.07
C GLU A 416 4.36 -14.56 -4.51
N TYR A 417 3.97 -15.00 -3.32
CA TYR A 417 2.78 -14.50 -2.65
C TYR A 417 2.91 -13.02 -2.25
N LEU A 418 4.09 -12.58 -1.79
CA LEU A 418 4.35 -11.17 -1.50
C LEU A 418 4.30 -10.30 -2.77
N VAL A 419 4.84 -10.80 -3.89
CA VAL A 419 4.74 -10.13 -5.19
C VAL A 419 3.27 -10.04 -5.66
N ALA A 420 2.48 -11.10 -5.48
CA ALA A 420 1.07 -11.09 -5.80
C ALA A 420 0.27 -10.06 -4.96
N LEU A 421 0.62 -9.87 -3.68
CA LEU A 421 0.05 -8.82 -2.83
C LEU A 421 0.40 -7.42 -3.33
N TRP A 422 1.65 -7.21 -3.77
CA TRP A 422 2.07 -5.95 -4.38
C TRP A 422 1.26 -5.64 -5.65
N HIS A 423 1.13 -6.59 -6.56
CA HIS A 423 0.33 -6.41 -7.78
C HIS A 423 -1.16 -6.18 -7.47
N SER A 424 -1.70 -6.89 -6.49
CA SER A 424 -3.09 -6.72 -6.06
C SER A 424 -3.36 -5.31 -5.52
N ALA A 425 -2.37 -4.68 -4.90
CA ALA A 425 -2.47 -3.30 -4.41
C ALA A 425 -2.63 -2.27 -5.54
N HIS A 426 -2.19 -2.60 -6.76
CA HIS A 426 -2.32 -1.77 -7.95
C HIS A 426 -3.36 -2.27 -8.95
N CYS A 427 -4.11 -3.33 -8.63
CA CYS A 427 -5.15 -3.86 -9.48
C CYS A 427 -6.52 -3.37 -9.01
N SER A 428 -7.12 -2.44 -9.77
CA SER A 428 -8.43 -1.85 -9.42
C SER A 428 -9.60 -2.85 -9.47
N LEU A 429 -9.40 -4.09 -9.91
CA LEU A 429 -10.43 -5.13 -9.84
C LEU A 429 -10.87 -5.42 -8.40
N HIS A 430 -9.94 -5.35 -7.43
CA HIS A 430 -10.21 -5.68 -6.04
C HIS A 430 -10.27 -4.42 -5.17
N SER A 431 -11.28 -4.35 -4.30
CA SER A 431 -11.53 -3.16 -3.48
C SER A 431 -10.59 -3.03 -2.25
N SER A 432 -9.89 -4.09 -1.86
CA SER A 432 -9.21 -4.18 -0.56
C SER A 432 -8.17 -3.09 -0.32
N PHE A 433 -7.41 -2.71 -1.36
CA PHE A 433 -6.31 -1.74 -1.29
C PHE A 433 -6.61 -0.44 -2.04
N MET A 434 -7.88 -0.17 -2.31
CA MET A 434 -8.26 0.98 -3.14
C MET A 434 -8.59 2.19 -2.29
N PHE A 435 -9.05 2.02 -1.05
CA PHE A 435 -9.59 3.10 -0.21
C PHE A 435 -8.63 3.51 0.91
N ASN A 436 -8.84 4.72 1.44
CA ASN A 436 -8.07 5.23 2.58
C ASN A 436 -8.60 4.81 3.96
N SER A 437 -9.83 4.32 4.02
CA SER A 437 -10.46 3.76 5.22
C SER A 437 -11.69 2.94 4.86
N ILE A 438 -12.19 2.14 5.80
CA ILE A 438 -13.47 1.43 5.65
C ILE A 438 -14.63 2.42 5.41
N ASN A 439 -14.65 3.56 6.11
CA ASN A 439 -15.68 4.58 5.90
C ASN A 439 -15.69 5.11 4.46
N ALA A 440 -14.49 5.38 3.90
CA ALA A 440 -14.36 5.81 2.51
C ALA A 440 -14.91 4.74 1.53
N LYS A 441 -14.66 3.46 1.82
CA LYS A 441 -15.22 2.33 1.06
C LYS A 441 -16.75 2.30 1.12
N TYR A 442 -17.35 2.40 2.31
CA TYR A 442 -18.82 2.42 2.47
C TYR A 442 -19.46 3.64 1.81
N THR A 443 -18.83 4.81 1.95
CA THR A 443 -19.31 6.04 1.31
C THR A 443 -19.33 5.91 -0.21
N ALA A 444 -18.27 5.35 -0.81
CA ALA A 444 -18.21 5.13 -2.26
C ALA A 444 -19.23 4.08 -2.74
N ALA A 445 -19.40 2.98 -2.02
CA ALA A 445 -20.41 1.97 -2.33
C ALA A 445 -21.83 2.57 -2.33
N ASN A 446 -22.15 3.40 -1.34
CA ASN A 446 -23.44 4.11 -1.26
C ASN A 446 -23.65 5.10 -2.41
N ARG A 447 -22.59 5.79 -2.87
CA ARG A 447 -22.68 6.67 -4.05
C ARG A 447 -22.95 5.87 -5.32
N LYS A 448 -22.22 4.77 -5.54
CA LYS A 448 -22.41 3.92 -6.74
C LYS A 448 -23.78 3.24 -6.76
N ALA A 449 -24.28 2.76 -5.63
CA ALA A 449 -25.65 2.26 -5.52
C ALA A 449 -26.69 3.32 -5.94
N LYS A 450 -26.51 4.58 -5.55
CA LYS A 450 -27.36 5.70 -5.96
C LYS A 450 -27.25 6.05 -7.45
N VAL A 451 -26.11 5.81 -8.10
CA VAL A 451 -25.94 6.01 -9.55
C VAL A 451 -26.64 4.89 -10.33
N ILE A 452 -26.57 3.64 -9.86
CA ILE A 452 -27.25 2.50 -10.50
C ILE A 452 -28.79 2.62 -10.39
N LEU A 453 -29.31 3.15 -9.28
CA LEU A 453 -30.74 3.36 -9.08
C LEU A 453 -31.31 4.59 -9.82
N ARG A 454 -30.49 5.34 -10.56
CA ARG A 454 -30.88 6.55 -11.29
C ARG A 454 -30.85 6.39 -12.82
N ASN A 455 -30.64 5.17 -13.33
CA ASN A 455 -30.68 4.86 -14.76
C ASN A 455 -31.95 4.11 -15.13
#